data_AF-A0A3N5U9X0-F1
#
_entry.id   AF-A0A3N5U9X0-F1
#
_cell.length_a   1.000
_cell.length_b   1.000
_cell.length_c   1.000
_cell.angle_alpha   90.00
_cell.angle_beta   90.00
_cell.angle_gamma   90.00
#
_symmetry.space_group_name_H-M   'P 1'
#
loop_
_entity.id
_entity.type
_entity.pdbx_description
1 polymer ?
#
loop_
_entity_poly.entity_id
_entity_poly.type
_entity_poly.pdbx_seq_one_letter_code
_entity_poly.pdbx_strand_id
1 'polypeptide(L)'
;MAPSTPLEDKVLAKGPRGGGRDLRKIVDHVVDADGSYLRMLARKVEAGPKAERLDRTRAAILDALATTARDGVPPPGPRGGKRWLPRYFVRRVAWHVLDHAWEIEDRIT
;
A
#
# COMPACT_ATOMS: atom_id res chain seq x y z
N MET A 1 -14.86 10.68 17.95
CA MET A 1 -13.88 11.39 17.11
C MET A 1 -12.53 10.76 17.44
N ALA A 2 -11.98 9.91 16.58
CA ALA A 2 -10.65 9.36 16.81
C ALA A 2 -9.66 10.54 16.86
N PRO A 3 -8.69 10.55 17.80
CA PRO A 3 -7.70 11.62 17.84
C PRO A 3 -7.02 11.70 16.46
N SER A 4 -6.98 12.89 15.87
CA SER A 4 -6.24 13.13 14.63
C SER A 4 -4.82 12.62 14.85
N THR A 5 -4.35 11.75 13.96
CA THR A 5 -3.00 11.23 14.08
C THR A 5 -2.05 12.42 13.89
N PRO A 6 -1.04 12.66 14.75
CA PRO A 6 -0.22 13.89 14.77
C PRO A 6 0.51 14.24 13.46
N LEU A 7 0.43 13.37 12.45
CA LEU A 7 0.95 13.59 11.10
C LEU A 7 -0.02 14.34 10.18
N GLU A 8 -1.33 14.36 10.43
CA GLU A 8 -2.33 14.92 9.48
C GLU A 8 -2.14 16.42 9.18
N ASP A 9 -1.50 17.15 10.10
CA ASP A 9 -1.23 18.58 10.00
C ASP A 9 0.20 18.91 9.52
N LYS A 10 1.01 17.89 9.22
CA LYS A 10 2.40 18.10 8.76
C LYS A 10 2.44 18.60 7.32
N VAL A 11 3.19 19.67 7.10
CA VAL A 11 3.48 20.21 5.78
C VAL A 11 4.79 19.59 5.29
N LEU A 12 4.82 19.24 3.99
CA LEU A 12 6.02 18.69 3.36
C LEU A 12 6.67 19.73 2.46
N ALA A 13 7.97 19.95 2.65
CA ALA A 13 8.81 20.74 1.77
C ALA A 13 8.66 20.27 0.30
N LYS A 14 8.66 21.23 -0.61
CA LYS A 14 8.66 20.99 -2.05
C LYS A 14 10.09 20.93 -2.56
N GLY A 15 10.30 20.18 -3.64
CA GLY A 15 11.59 20.12 -4.31
C GLY A 15 11.97 21.46 -4.99
N PRO A 16 13.20 21.58 -5.51
CA PRO A 16 13.73 22.85 -6.07
C PRO A 16 12.89 23.48 -7.19
N ARG A 17 12.08 22.67 -7.88
CA ARG A 17 11.17 23.11 -8.95
C ARG A 17 9.71 23.16 -8.52
N GLY A 18 9.43 23.21 -7.21
CA GLY A 18 8.07 23.20 -6.64
C GLY A 18 7.36 21.83 -6.69
N GLY A 19 8.02 20.79 -7.19
CA GLY A 19 7.47 19.43 -7.30
C GLY A 19 7.36 18.69 -5.95
N GLY A 20 6.61 17.59 -5.95
CA GLY A 20 6.45 16.71 -4.80
C GLY A 20 5.00 16.59 -4.32
N ARG A 21 4.57 15.37 -4.00
CA ARG A 21 3.24 15.11 -3.43
C ARG A 21 3.14 15.71 -2.03
N ASP A 22 1.95 16.17 -1.66
CA ASP A 22 1.63 16.45 -0.25
C ASP A 22 1.48 15.13 0.52
N LEU A 23 1.46 15.22 1.86
CA LEU A 23 1.40 14.04 2.73
C LEU A 23 0.20 13.14 2.40
N ARG A 24 -0.99 13.72 2.24
CA ARG A 24 -2.21 12.96 1.93
C ARG A 24 -2.08 12.20 0.61
N LYS A 25 -1.50 12.81 -0.42
CA LYS A 25 -1.24 12.17 -1.71
C LYS A 25 -0.18 11.06 -1.62
N ILE A 26 0.82 11.17 -0.75
CA ILE A 26 1.78 10.08 -0.50
C ILE A 26 1.06 8.92 0.18
N VAL A 27 0.29 9.17 1.25
CA VAL A 27 -0.49 8.14 1.95
C VAL A 27 -1.48 7.46 1.00
N ASP A 28 -2.24 8.24 0.23
CA ASP A 28 -3.16 7.70 -0.76
C ASP A 28 -2.44 6.81 -1.78
N HIS A 29 -1.26 7.24 -2.27
CA HIS A 29 -0.43 6.46 -3.19
C HIS A 29 0.04 5.14 -2.59
N VAL A 30 0.49 5.13 -1.33
CA VAL A 30 0.93 3.91 -0.63
C VAL A 30 -0.23 2.91 -0.51
N VAL A 31 -1.39 3.36 -0.03
CA VAL A 31 -2.57 2.49 0.14
C VAL A 31 -3.07 1.95 -1.20
N ASP A 32 -3.06 2.77 -2.26
CA ASP A 32 -3.49 2.35 -3.58
C ASP A 32 -2.49 1.36 -4.21
N ALA A 33 -1.19 1.55 -3.98
CA ALA A 33 -0.15 0.62 -4.44
C ALA A 33 -0.29 -0.75 -3.77
N ASP A 34 -0.47 -0.79 -2.45
CA ASP A 34 -0.72 -2.01 -1.68
C ASP A 34 -1.94 -2.77 -2.23
N GLY A 35 -3.05 -2.07 -2.44
CA GLY A 35 -4.25 -2.63 -3.06
C GLY A 35 -3.98 -3.15 -4.48
N SER A 36 -3.16 -2.45 -5.26
CA SER A 36 -2.77 -2.88 -6.61
C SER A 36 -1.89 -4.12 -6.62
N TYR A 37 -1.05 -4.32 -5.59
CA TYR A 37 -0.17 -5.48 -5.50
C TYR A 37 -0.95 -6.76 -5.18
N LEU A 38 -2.12 -6.68 -4.53
CA LEU A 38 -2.97 -7.86 -4.23
C LEU A 38 -3.29 -8.70 -5.47
N ARG A 39 -3.35 -8.07 -6.65
CA ARG A 39 -3.57 -8.79 -7.91
C ARG A 39 -2.46 -9.82 -8.20
N MET A 40 -1.28 -9.66 -7.62
CA MET A 40 -0.16 -10.62 -7.72
C MET A 40 -0.37 -11.87 -6.87
N LEU A 41 -1.28 -11.83 -5.90
CA LEU A 41 -1.79 -12.95 -5.10
C LEU A 41 -3.21 -13.37 -5.54
N ALA A 42 -3.63 -12.97 -6.75
CA ALA A 42 -4.98 -13.25 -7.26
C ALA A 42 -6.11 -12.80 -6.31
N ARG A 43 -5.90 -11.68 -5.61
CA ARG A 43 -6.89 -11.01 -4.76
C ARG A 43 -7.08 -9.57 -5.20
N LYS A 44 -8.11 -8.93 -4.67
CA LYS A 44 -8.42 -7.52 -4.86
C LYS A 44 -8.94 -6.95 -3.54
N VAL A 45 -8.79 -5.65 -3.35
CA VAL A 45 -9.53 -4.96 -2.29
C VAL A 45 -10.98 -4.88 -2.76
N GLU A 46 -11.93 -5.25 -1.90
CA GLU A 46 -13.33 -5.05 -2.21
C GLU A 46 -13.69 -3.56 -2.34
N ALA A 47 -14.78 -3.24 -3.02
CA ALA A 47 -15.25 -1.87 -3.08
C ALA A 47 -15.78 -1.42 -1.70
N GLY A 48 -15.75 -0.12 -1.43
CA GLY A 48 -16.27 0.43 -0.18
C GLY A 48 -15.85 1.89 0.05
N PRO A 49 -16.25 2.48 1.20
CA PRO A 49 -15.97 3.88 1.51
C PRO A 49 -14.47 4.21 1.49
N LYS A 50 -14.11 5.43 1.04
CA LYS A 50 -12.70 5.88 0.98
C LYS A 50 -12.05 5.90 2.37
N ALA A 51 -12.82 6.29 3.40
CA ALA A 51 -12.33 6.38 4.79
C ALA A 51 -11.84 5.03 5.34
N GLU A 52 -12.47 3.93 4.93
CA GLU A 52 -12.13 2.57 5.39
C GLU A 52 -11.11 1.87 4.49
N ARG A 53 -10.60 2.56 3.46
CA ARG A 53 -9.76 1.95 2.43
C ARG A 53 -8.51 1.31 3.00
N LEU A 54 -7.86 1.95 3.97
CA LEU A 54 -6.65 1.43 4.61
C LEU A 54 -6.92 0.09 5.30
N ASP A 55 -7.96 0.04 6.14
CA ASP A 55 -8.28 -1.16 6.92
C ASP A 55 -8.73 -2.31 6.01
N ARG A 56 -9.53 -2.01 4.98
CA ARG A 56 -9.93 -3.01 3.99
C ARG A 56 -8.75 -3.55 3.19
N THR A 57 -7.80 -2.69 2.79
CA THR A 57 -6.57 -3.12 2.13
C THR A 57 -5.74 -4.02 3.04
N ARG A 58 -5.54 -3.64 4.29
CA ARG A 58 -4.78 -4.44 5.28
C ARG A 58 -5.43 -5.80 5.53
N ALA A 59 -6.74 -5.83 5.73
CA ALA A 59 -7.49 -7.07 5.91
C ALA A 59 -7.35 -7.98 4.68
N ALA A 60 -7.47 -7.43 3.46
CA ALA A 60 -7.31 -8.19 2.23
C ALA A 60 -5.88 -8.74 2.06
N ILE A 61 -4.84 -8.00 2.49
CA ILE A 61 -3.45 -8.49 2.49
C ILE A 61 -3.28 -9.67 3.42
N LEU A 62 -3.78 -9.57 4.66
CA LEU A 62 -3.67 -10.64 5.63
C LEU A 62 -4.41 -11.89 5.18
N ASP A 63 -5.62 -11.75 4.64
CA ASP A 63 -6.38 -12.87 4.06
C ASP A 63 -5.65 -13.51 2.86
N ALA A 64 -5.10 -12.69 1.96
CA ALA A 64 -4.36 -13.17 0.80
C ALA A 64 -3.11 -13.98 1.22
N LEU A 65 -2.37 -13.49 2.21
CA LEU A 65 -1.19 -14.17 2.73
C LEU A 65 -1.56 -15.46 3.45
N ALA A 66 -2.57 -15.44 4.31
CA ALA A 66 -3.05 -16.64 5.01
C ALA A 66 -3.56 -17.70 4.04
N THR A 67 -4.34 -17.30 3.03
CA THR A 67 -4.81 -18.21 1.98
C THR A 67 -3.65 -18.78 1.18
N THR A 68 -2.71 -17.94 0.73
CA THR A 68 -1.56 -18.42 -0.06
C THR A 68 -0.65 -19.34 0.75
N ALA A 69 -0.56 -19.15 2.07
CA ALA A 69 0.20 -20.03 2.96
C ALA A 69 -0.45 -21.40 3.13
N ARG A 70 -1.79 -21.47 3.16
CA ARG A 70 -2.54 -22.74 3.28
C ARG A 70 -2.66 -23.47 1.95
N ASP A 71 -3.05 -22.75 0.90
CA ASP A 71 -3.51 -23.34 -0.37
C ASP A 71 -2.42 -23.30 -1.46
N GLY A 72 -1.30 -22.65 -1.16
CA GLY A 72 -0.20 -22.44 -2.11
C GLY A 72 -0.40 -21.21 -3.02
N VAL A 73 0.59 -20.98 -3.87
CA VAL A 73 0.61 -19.82 -4.78
C VAL A 73 -0.45 -20.01 -5.87
N PRO A 74 -1.31 -18.99 -6.13
CA PRO A 74 -2.30 -19.09 -7.19
C PRO A 74 -1.67 -19.37 -8.55
N PRO A 75 -2.40 -20.02 -9.47
CA PRO A 75 -1.92 -20.18 -10.84
C PRO A 75 -1.76 -18.82 -11.54
N PRO A 76 -0.99 -18.78 -12.64
CA PRO A 76 -0.84 -17.58 -13.47
C PRO A 76 -2.19 -16.95 -13.83
N GLY A 77 -2.21 -15.63 -13.97
CA GLY A 77 -3.45 -14.92 -14.28
C GLY A 77 -3.95 -15.19 -15.72
N PRO A 78 -5.19 -14.74 -16.03
CA PRO A 78 -5.85 -15.01 -17.32
C PRO A 78 -5.07 -14.55 -18.57
N ARG A 79 -4.11 -13.64 -18.39
CA ARG A 79 -3.23 -13.11 -19.46
C ARG A 79 -1.77 -13.53 -19.28
N GLY A 80 -1.51 -14.67 -18.64
CA GLY A 80 -0.16 -15.17 -18.37
C GLY A 80 0.62 -14.38 -17.32
N GLY A 81 -0.03 -13.47 -16.59
CA GLY A 81 0.62 -12.65 -15.56
C GLY A 81 1.18 -13.51 -14.43
N LYS A 82 2.48 -13.41 -14.17
CA LYS A 82 3.17 -14.14 -13.09
C LYS A 82 2.58 -13.75 -11.73
N ARG A 83 2.32 -14.74 -10.88
CA ARG A 83 2.01 -14.54 -9.46
C ARG A 83 3.28 -14.41 -8.65
N TRP A 84 3.17 -13.75 -7.50
CA TRP A 84 4.30 -13.60 -6.59
C TRP A 84 4.26 -14.66 -5.50
N LEU A 85 5.44 -15.06 -5.03
CA LEU A 85 5.55 -15.78 -3.77
C LEU A 85 5.15 -14.84 -2.62
N PRO A 86 4.51 -15.33 -1.53
CA PRO A 86 4.16 -14.51 -0.37
C PRO A 86 5.33 -13.69 0.18
N ARG A 87 6.52 -14.32 0.32
CA ARG A 87 7.74 -13.63 0.77
C ARG A 87 8.14 -12.45 -0.12
N TYR A 88 7.94 -12.57 -1.42
CA TYR A 88 8.26 -11.50 -2.35
C TYR A 88 7.23 -10.37 -2.25
N PHE A 89 5.95 -10.71 -2.13
CA PHE A 89 4.89 -9.74 -1.89
C PHE A 89 5.17 -8.89 -0.65
N VAL A 90 5.44 -9.53 0.49
CA VAL A 90 5.74 -8.85 1.75
C VAL A 90 6.96 -7.95 1.62
N ARG A 91 8.04 -8.44 1.01
CA ARG A 91 9.25 -7.63 0.77
C ARG A 91 8.95 -6.40 -0.09
N ARG A 92 8.13 -6.54 -1.14
CA ARG A 92 7.81 -5.44 -2.05
C ARG A 92 6.96 -4.36 -1.38
N VAL A 93 5.94 -4.76 -0.62
CA VAL A 93 5.10 -3.85 0.16
C VAL A 93 5.94 -3.14 1.22
N ALA A 94 6.71 -3.88 2.02
CA ALA A 94 7.54 -3.30 3.06
C ALA A 94 8.57 -2.29 2.52
N TRP A 95 9.26 -2.65 1.43
CA TRP A 95 10.19 -1.72 0.77
C TRP A 95 9.49 -0.45 0.28
N HIS A 96 8.32 -0.57 -0.35
CA HIS A 96 7.58 0.58 -0.89
C HIS A 96 7.04 1.49 0.22
N VAL A 97 6.56 0.92 1.31
CA VAL A 97 6.15 1.69 2.50
C VAL A 97 7.34 2.42 3.12
N LEU A 98 8.49 1.75 3.29
CA LEU A 98 9.68 2.36 3.88
C LEU A 98 10.26 3.47 3.00
N ASP A 99 10.26 3.30 1.67
CA ASP A 99 10.71 4.33 0.72
C ASP A 99 9.91 5.63 0.90
N HIS A 100 8.58 5.52 0.99
CA HIS A 100 7.73 6.70 1.21
C HIS A 100 7.71 7.20 2.65
N ALA A 101 7.98 6.36 3.65
CA ALA A 101 8.16 6.81 5.02
C ALA A 101 9.40 7.71 5.13
N TRP A 102 10.51 7.31 4.51
CA TRP A 102 11.71 8.15 4.41
C TRP A 102 11.46 9.42 3.58
N GLU A 103 10.73 9.34 2.46
CA GLU A 103 10.33 10.54 1.70
C GLU A 103 9.57 11.55 2.57
N ILE A 104 8.68 11.07 3.43
CA ILE A 104 7.93 11.93 4.36
C ILE A 104 8.88 12.52 5.40
N GLU A 105 9.69 11.70 6.05
CA GLU A 105 10.62 12.14 7.09
C GLU A 105 11.59 13.20 6.60
N ASP A 106 12.19 13.01 5.42
CA ASP A 106 13.12 13.95 4.79
C ASP A 106 12.47 15.31 4.45
N ARG A 107 11.14 15.35 4.33
CA ARG A 107 10.41 16.52 3.83
C ARG A 107 9.55 17.19 4.87
N ILE A 108 9.35 16.61 6.06
CA ILE A 108 8.56 17.26 7.12
C ILE A 108 9.24 18.58 7.51
N THR A 109 8.45 19.65 7.52
CA THR A 109 8.82 20.97 8.04
C THR A 109 8.13 21.29 9.35
#